data_AF-A0A8S3CM87-F1
#
_entry.id   AF-A0A8S3CM87-F1
#
_cell.length_a   1.000
_cell.length_b   1.000
_cell.length_c   1.000
_cell.angle_alpha   90.00
_cell.angle_beta   90.00
_cell.angle_gamma   90.00
#
_symmetry.space_group_name_H-M   'P 1'
#
loop_
_entity.id
_entity.type
_entity.pdbx_description
1 polymer ?
#
loop_
_entity_poly.entity_id
_entity_poly.type
_entity_poly.pdbx_seq_one_letter_code
_entity_poly.pdbx_strand_id
1 'polypeptide(L)'
;MIISFILVFTKFRLILTIVLSVYLISLAFFSQYYRSQHLNYSKSWRAVSTPLSSHWVREFRQHERKIFSQNSEDGVLIWLFANIGTVNRPPRFVEFGVSNGEECNTRFLREHLGWQGLMMDGTYEKLSIHLHRENISSKNINELLTKYRTPTILDLLSIDL
;
A
#
# COMPACT_ATOMS: atom_id res chain seq x y z
N MET A 1 -29.50 60.46 26.12
CA MET A 1 -28.85 59.17 25.82
C MET A 1 -28.96 58.97 24.30
N ILE A 2 -28.10 59.60 23.47
CA ILE A 2 -26.85 59.05 22.87
C ILE A 2 -27.07 57.59 22.38
N ILE A 3 -26.86 57.12 21.15
CA ILE A 3 -25.84 57.38 20.11
C ILE A 3 -26.39 56.97 18.71
N SER A 4 -25.88 57.67 17.69
CA SER A 4 -25.74 57.42 16.24
C SER A 4 -25.45 55.98 15.71
N PHE A 5 -25.39 55.89 14.36
CA PHE A 5 -24.79 54.85 13.46
C PHE A 5 -25.70 53.68 13.01
N ILE A 6 -26.18 53.66 11.74
CA ILE A 6 -25.59 53.07 10.51
C ILE A 6 -25.15 51.59 10.68
N LEU A 7 -25.77 50.65 9.93
CA LEU A 7 -25.17 49.81 8.86
C LEU A 7 -25.99 48.52 8.57
N VAL A 8 -26.48 48.44 7.32
CA VAL A 8 -26.36 47.27 6.42
C VAL A 8 -26.62 45.88 7.00
N PHE A 9 -27.86 45.37 7.02
CA PHE A 9 -28.07 43.91 7.21
C PHE A 9 -29.15 43.24 6.35
N THR A 10 -29.85 43.93 5.44
CA THR A 10 -30.80 43.26 4.55
C THR A 10 -30.14 42.55 3.36
N LYS A 11 -28.94 42.99 2.91
CA LYS A 11 -28.10 42.18 2.00
C LYS A 11 -27.31 41.09 2.72
N PHE A 12 -27.00 41.24 4.01
CA PHE A 12 -26.27 40.21 4.76
C PHE A 12 -27.13 38.99 5.07
N ARG A 13 -28.44 39.14 5.24
CA ARG A 13 -29.33 37.98 5.43
C ARG A 13 -29.47 37.16 4.14
N LEU A 14 -29.49 37.82 2.98
CA LEU A 14 -29.45 37.16 1.68
C LEU A 14 -28.06 36.53 1.42
N ILE A 15 -26.97 37.22 1.73
CA ILE A 15 -25.60 36.69 1.60
C ILE A 15 -25.37 35.53 2.59
N LEU A 16 -25.85 35.59 3.82
CA LEU A 16 -25.74 34.51 4.81
C LEU A 16 -26.60 33.31 4.39
N THR A 17 -27.77 33.54 3.79
CA THR A 17 -28.61 32.46 3.22
C THR A 17 -27.97 31.84 1.98
N ILE A 18 -27.32 32.65 1.13
CA ILE A 18 -26.54 32.19 -0.03
C ILE A 18 -25.27 31.45 0.43
N VAL A 19 -24.57 31.92 1.47
CA VAL A 19 -23.37 31.27 2.02
C VAL A 19 -23.72 29.98 2.75
N LEU A 20 -24.81 29.95 3.52
CA LEU A 20 -25.32 28.73 4.16
C LEU A 20 -25.84 27.73 3.13
N SER A 21 -26.54 28.18 2.09
CA SER A 21 -26.96 27.28 1.00
C SER A 21 -25.77 26.79 0.18
N VAL A 22 -24.77 27.62 -0.12
CA VAL A 22 -23.52 27.20 -0.78
C VAL A 22 -22.70 26.27 0.12
N TYR A 23 -22.70 26.46 1.45
CA TYR A 23 -22.04 25.57 2.41
C TYR A 23 -22.78 24.25 2.62
N LEU A 24 -24.12 24.27 2.61
CA LEU A 24 -24.94 23.05 2.65
C LEU A 24 -24.90 22.31 1.32
N ILE A 25 -24.84 23.03 0.20
CA ILE A 25 -24.58 22.49 -1.14
C ILE A 25 -23.15 21.93 -1.16
N SER A 26 -22.13 22.60 -0.63
CA SER A 26 -20.78 22.04 -0.58
C SER A 26 -20.65 20.87 0.40
N LEU A 27 -21.41 20.82 1.50
CA LEU A 27 -21.53 19.62 2.34
C LEU A 27 -22.30 18.49 1.65
N ALA A 28 -23.33 18.82 0.85
CA ALA A 28 -24.07 17.84 0.05
C ALA A 28 -23.23 17.32 -1.11
N PHE A 29 -22.44 18.18 -1.78
CA PHE A 29 -21.47 17.81 -2.81
C PHE A 29 -20.25 17.12 -2.21
N PHE A 30 -19.78 17.51 -1.02
CA PHE A 30 -18.71 16.80 -0.31
C PHE A 30 -19.20 15.44 0.17
N SER A 31 -20.42 15.34 0.70
CA SER A 31 -21.10 14.08 1.01
C SER A 31 -21.32 13.23 -0.24
N GLN A 32 -21.77 13.81 -1.34
CA GLN A 32 -21.99 13.12 -2.62
C GLN A 32 -20.68 12.75 -3.31
N TYR A 33 -19.62 13.54 -3.14
CA TYR A 33 -18.25 13.27 -3.59
C TYR A 33 -17.60 12.19 -2.74
N TYR A 34 -17.74 12.23 -1.41
CA TYR A 34 -17.28 11.17 -0.50
C TYR A 34 -18.08 9.88 -0.72
N ARG A 35 -19.40 9.97 -0.95
CA ARG A 35 -20.26 8.84 -1.30
C ARG A 35 -19.93 8.31 -2.70
N SER A 36 -19.52 9.18 -3.64
CA SER A 36 -19.01 8.81 -4.97
C SER A 36 -17.65 8.10 -4.89
N GLN A 37 -16.73 8.54 -4.02
CA GLN A 37 -15.41 7.92 -3.84
C GLN A 37 -15.47 6.64 -2.98
N HIS A 38 -16.29 6.56 -1.93
CA HIS A 38 -16.46 5.35 -1.11
C HIS A 38 -17.35 4.27 -1.77
N LEU A 39 -18.31 4.64 -2.62
CA LEU A 39 -19.01 3.65 -3.46
C LEU A 39 -18.08 3.08 -4.52
N ASN A 40 -17.11 3.84 -5.05
CA ASN A 40 -16.19 3.31 -6.06
C ASN A 40 -15.04 2.49 -5.47
N TYR A 41 -14.57 2.78 -4.25
CA TYR A 41 -13.56 1.91 -3.61
C TYR A 41 -14.16 0.59 -3.10
N SER A 42 -15.38 0.61 -2.55
CA SER A 42 -16.05 -0.62 -2.09
C SER A 42 -16.70 -1.43 -3.22
N LYS A 43 -16.95 -0.81 -4.39
CA LYS A 43 -17.40 -1.50 -5.60
C LYS A 43 -16.26 -1.93 -6.51
N SER A 44 -15.09 -1.28 -6.52
CA SER A 44 -13.95 -1.73 -7.33
C SER A 44 -13.43 -3.09 -6.86
N TRP A 45 -13.36 -3.34 -5.55
CA TRP A 45 -13.02 -4.68 -5.01
C TRP A 45 -14.13 -5.72 -5.21
N ARG A 46 -15.40 -5.31 -5.37
CA ARG A 46 -16.52 -6.20 -5.71
C ARG A 46 -16.74 -6.40 -7.22
N ALA A 47 -16.12 -5.57 -8.06
CA ALA A 47 -16.17 -5.70 -9.52
C ALA A 47 -14.91 -6.39 -10.08
N VAL A 48 -13.80 -6.36 -9.34
CA VAL A 48 -12.64 -7.26 -9.50
C VAL A 48 -12.81 -8.51 -8.61
N SER A 49 -14.06 -8.86 -8.28
CA SER A 49 -14.44 -10.15 -7.74
C SER A 49 -15.28 -10.92 -8.75
N THR A 50 -14.85 -10.98 -10.01
CA THR A 50 -14.82 -12.32 -10.59
C THR A 50 -14.02 -13.13 -9.57
N PRO A 51 -14.56 -14.21 -8.97
CA PRO A 51 -13.73 -15.06 -8.14
C PRO A 51 -12.49 -15.31 -8.99
N LEU A 52 -11.30 -14.94 -8.49
CA LEU A 52 -10.02 -15.33 -9.10
C LEU A 52 -10.28 -16.71 -9.65
N SER A 53 -10.34 -16.87 -10.99
CA SER A 53 -11.04 -18.01 -11.59
C SER A 53 -10.61 -19.23 -10.81
N SER A 54 -11.54 -20.04 -10.29
CA SER A 54 -11.25 -21.05 -9.24
C SER A 54 -9.94 -21.82 -9.47
N HIS A 55 -9.57 -21.98 -10.73
CA HIS A 55 -8.21 -22.21 -11.22
C HIS A 55 -7.08 -21.54 -10.41
N TRP A 56 -6.86 -20.22 -10.43
CA TRP A 56 -5.72 -19.56 -9.75
C TRP A 56 -5.66 -19.85 -8.25
N VAL A 57 -6.80 -19.88 -7.57
CA VAL A 57 -6.86 -20.25 -6.14
C VAL A 57 -6.46 -21.72 -5.95
N ARG A 58 -6.88 -22.60 -6.84
CA ARG A 58 -6.46 -24.01 -6.85
C ARG A 58 -4.97 -24.14 -7.17
N GLU A 59 -4.46 -23.39 -8.14
CA GLU A 59 -3.04 -23.38 -8.51
C GLU A 59 -2.20 -22.93 -7.32
N PHE A 60 -2.56 -21.85 -6.63
CA PHE A 60 -1.84 -21.42 -5.42
C PHE A 60 -1.81 -22.52 -4.35
N ARG A 61 -2.95 -23.12 -4.00
CA ARG A 61 -2.98 -24.24 -3.04
C ARG A 61 -2.14 -25.44 -3.47
N GLN A 62 -2.08 -25.73 -4.77
CA GLN A 62 -1.26 -26.84 -5.28
C GLN A 62 0.24 -26.56 -5.19
N HIS A 63 0.63 -25.30 -5.11
CA HIS A 63 2.02 -24.87 -5.03
C HIS A 63 2.39 -24.31 -3.65
N GLU A 64 1.48 -24.33 -2.67
CA GLU A 64 1.81 -24.02 -1.27
C GLU A 64 2.91 -24.96 -0.79
N ARG A 65 4.06 -24.38 -0.46
CA ARG A 65 5.19 -25.11 0.11
C ARG A 65 5.98 -24.17 1.01
N LYS A 66 6.13 -24.57 2.27
CA LYS A 66 6.99 -23.89 3.23
C LYS A 66 8.43 -24.40 3.12
N ILE A 67 9.35 -23.47 2.92
CA ILE A 67 10.79 -23.65 3.05
C ILE A 67 11.29 -22.68 4.11
N PHE A 68 11.02 -21.38 3.93
CA PHE A 68 11.39 -20.32 4.86
C PHE A 68 10.25 -19.37 5.20
N SER A 69 9.25 -19.18 4.34
CA SER A 69 8.08 -18.34 4.62
C SER A 69 7.24 -18.84 5.80
N GLN A 70 6.43 -17.96 6.39
CA GLN A 70 5.56 -18.35 7.51
C GLN A 70 4.43 -19.27 7.04
N ASN A 71 3.77 -18.91 5.92
CA ASN A 71 2.49 -19.48 5.49
C ASN A 71 2.58 -20.23 4.15
N SER A 72 3.71 -20.89 3.88
CA SER A 72 3.92 -21.70 2.66
C SER A 72 3.95 -20.88 1.36
N GLU A 73 4.23 -19.59 1.46
CA GLU A 73 4.33 -18.64 0.34
C GLU A 73 5.53 -18.92 -0.56
N ASP A 74 6.58 -19.62 -0.09
CA ASP A 74 7.77 -19.88 -0.92
C ASP A 74 7.39 -20.57 -2.24
N GLY A 75 6.63 -21.66 -2.15
CA GLY A 75 6.22 -22.41 -3.34
C GLY A 75 5.29 -21.62 -4.25
N VAL A 76 4.41 -20.80 -3.68
CA VAL A 76 3.50 -19.91 -4.43
C VAL A 76 4.29 -18.84 -5.18
N LEU A 77 5.27 -18.22 -4.53
CA LEU A 77 6.12 -17.18 -5.15
C LEU A 77 7.01 -17.77 -6.26
N ILE A 78 7.59 -18.95 -6.03
CA ILE A 78 8.38 -19.65 -7.06
C ILE A 78 7.50 -19.94 -8.27
N TRP A 79 6.31 -20.52 -8.06
CA TRP A 79 5.38 -20.82 -9.15
C TRP A 79 4.94 -19.55 -9.87
N LEU A 80 4.57 -18.51 -9.13
CA LEU A 80 4.11 -17.25 -9.70
C LEU A 80 5.15 -16.66 -10.65
N PHE A 81 6.39 -16.46 -10.17
CA PHE A 81 7.45 -15.85 -10.97
C PHE A 81 8.01 -16.77 -12.07
N ALA A 82 7.82 -18.09 -11.98
CA ALA A 82 8.08 -18.99 -13.10
C ALA A 82 7.08 -18.79 -14.25
N ASN A 83 5.84 -18.36 -13.96
CA ASN A 83 4.79 -18.18 -14.96
C ASN A 83 4.73 -16.74 -15.50
N ILE A 84 4.87 -15.73 -14.64
CA ILE A 84 4.76 -14.32 -15.05
C ILE A 84 6.12 -13.72 -15.46
N GLY A 85 7.22 -14.39 -15.10
CA GLY A 85 8.58 -13.89 -15.30
C GLY A 85 8.91 -12.70 -14.43
N THR A 86 10.04 -12.07 -14.73
CA THR A 86 10.58 -10.89 -14.02
C THR A 86 11.08 -9.88 -15.04
N VAL A 87 11.01 -8.60 -14.71
CA VAL A 87 11.44 -7.49 -15.57
C VAL A 87 12.91 -7.13 -15.35
N ASN A 88 13.45 -7.31 -14.13
CA ASN A 88 14.85 -6.99 -13.83
C ASN A 88 15.78 -8.20 -13.98
N ARG A 89 17.06 -7.95 -14.28
CA ARG A 89 18.14 -8.96 -14.29
C ARG A 89 19.36 -8.42 -13.51
N PRO A 90 19.63 -8.91 -12.29
CA PRO A 90 18.85 -9.89 -11.52
C PRO A 90 17.50 -9.31 -11.03
N PRO A 91 16.51 -10.17 -10.71
CA PRO A 91 15.24 -9.73 -10.14
C PRO A 91 15.40 -8.94 -8.85
N ARG A 92 14.49 -7.99 -8.62
CA ARG A 92 14.54 -7.02 -7.52
C ARG A 92 13.39 -7.17 -6.55
N PHE A 93 13.67 -7.22 -5.25
CA PHE A 93 12.63 -7.21 -4.23
C PHE A 93 12.85 -6.16 -3.14
N VAL A 94 11.75 -5.80 -2.48
CA VAL A 94 11.75 -5.15 -1.17
C VAL A 94 10.85 -5.94 -0.24
N GLU A 95 11.30 -6.16 1.01
CA GLU A 95 10.45 -6.74 2.05
C GLU A 95 10.54 -5.94 3.35
N PHE A 96 9.38 -5.62 3.92
CA PHE A 96 9.25 -4.93 5.19
C PHE A 96 8.71 -5.89 6.26
N GLY A 97 9.32 -5.88 7.44
CA GLY A 97 8.95 -6.70 8.60
C GLY A 97 9.49 -8.13 8.55
N VAL A 98 10.76 -8.29 8.15
CA VAL A 98 11.38 -9.62 8.00
C VAL A 98 11.87 -10.26 9.30
N SER A 99 11.67 -9.62 10.46
CA SER A 99 12.28 -10.04 11.72
C SER A 99 13.80 -10.25 11.55
N ASN A 100 14.37 -11.33 12.04
CA ASN A 100 15.79 -11.67 11.88
C ASN A 100 16.19 -12.18 10.48
N GLY A 101 15.25 -12.24 9.53
CA GLY A 101 15.46 -12.72 8.16
C GLY A 101 15.59 -14.24 8.01
N GLU A 102 15.30 -15.02 9.06
CA GLU A 102 15.30 -16.48 8.98
C GLU A 102 13.96 -17.03 8.46
N GLU A 103 12.85 -16.41 8.84
CA GLU A 103 11.50 -16.74 8.37
C GLU A 103 10.91 -15.53 7.61
N CYS A 104 11.07 -15.49 6.28
CA CYS A 104 10.54 -14.41 5.44
C CYS A 104 10.29 -14.89 4.00
N ASN A 105 9.46 -14.16 3.26
CA ASN A 105 9.02 -14.56 1.91
C ASN A 105 10.15 -14.51 0.88
N THR A 106 11.14 -13.66 1.11
CA THR A 106 12.20 -13.40 0.14
C THR A 106 13.46 -14.23 0.36
N ARG A 107 13.55 -15.00 1.47
CA ARG A 107 14.76 -15.79 1.77
C ARG A 107 15.06 -16.81 0.67
N PHE A 108 14.08 -17.59 0.24
CA PHE A 108 14.30 -18.58 -0.81
C PHE A 108 14.74 -17.91 -2.13
N LEU A 109 14.07 -16.82 -2.50
CA LEU A 109 14.38 -16.04 -3.70
C LEU A 109 15.82 -15.51 -3.66
N ARG A 110 16.23 -14.95 -2.52
CA ARG A 110 17.58 -14.40 -2.27
C ARG A 110 18.66 -15.49 -2.29
N GLU A 111 18.46 -16.58 -1.55
CA GLU A 111 19.49 -17.60 -1.32
C GLU A 111 19.62 -18.60 -2.47
N HIS A 112 18.54 -18.87 -3.22
CA HIS A 112 18.52 -19.93 -4.23
C HIS A 112 18.23 -19.46 -5.65
N LEU A 113 17.54 -18.32 -5.84
CA LEU A 113 17.17 -17.84 -7.18
C LEU A 113 17.95 -16.58 -7.63
N GLY A 114 18.92 -16.14 -6.83
CA GLY A 114 19.79 -15.00 -7.17
C GLY A 114 19.09 -13.65 -7.16
N TRP A 115 17.93 -13.55 -6.51
CA TRP A 115 17.23 -12.28 -6.36
C TRP A 115 18.03 -11.34 -5.45
N GLN A 116 17.97 -10.05 -5.77
CA GLN A 116 18.64 -9.00 -4.99
C GLN A 116 17.59 -8.04 -4.44
N GLY A 117 17.69 -7.70 -3.17
CA GLY A 117 16.69 -6.84 -2.57
C GLY A 117 17.15 -6.14 -1.32
N LEU A 118 16.21 -5.35 -0.81
CA LEU A 118 16.33 -4.59 0.42
C LEU A 118 15.32 -5.15 1.42
N MET A 119 15.78 -5.49 2.61
CA MET A 119 14.92 -5.91 3.71
C MET A 119 14.98 -4.89 4.83
N MET A 120 13.86 -4.65 5.49
CA MET A 120 13.81 -3.78 6.65
C MET A 120 12.96 -4.39 7.77
N ASP A 121 13.35 -4.13 9.01
CA ASP A 121 12.62 -4.55 10.20
C ASP A 121 12.74 -3.50 11.32
N GLY A 122 11.78 -3.43 12.24
CA GLY A 122 11.82 -2.47 13.35
C GLY A 122 12.86 -2.77 14.43
N THR A 123 13.26 -4.04 14.56
CA THR A 123 14.09 -4.54 15.67
C THR A 123 15.42 -5.10 15.20
N TYR A 124 15.45 -5.82 14.09
CA TYR A 124 16.60 -6.60 13.65
C TYR A 124 17.43 -5.92 12.56
N GLU A 125 18.73 -6.19 12.56
CA GLU A 125 19.68 -5.76 11.52
C GLU A 125 20.60 -6.93 11.16
N LYS A 126 20.81 -7.14 9.85
CA LYS A 126 21.75 -8.14 9.33
C LYS A 126 22.27 -7.68 7.96
N LEU A 127 23.29 -6.83 8.00
CA LEU A 127 23.83 -6.17 6.80
C LEU A 127 24.36 -7.14 5.75
N SER A 128 24.82 -8.33 6.16
CA SER A 128 25.28 -9.38 5.23
C SER A 128 24.19 -9.89 4.28
N ILE A 129 22.92 -9.63 4.60
CA ILE A 129 21.77 -9.97 3.73
C ILE A 129 20.98 -8.72 3.31
N HIS A 130 21.51 -7.51 3.51
CA HIS A 130 20.80 -6.23 3.27
C HIS A 130 19.51 -6.07 4.08
N LEU A 131 19.52 -6.59 5.32
CA LEU A 131 18.49 -6.30 6.31
C LEU A 131 18.91 -5.11 7.17
N HIS A 132 18.13 -4.03 7.12
CA HIS A 132 18.35 -2.80 7.87
C HIS A 132 17.29 -2.58 8.94
N ARG A 133 17.72 -2.15 10.12
CA ARG A 133 16.79 -1.79 11.18
C ARG A 133 16.23 -0.38 10.95
N GLU A 134 14.91 -0.27 10.76
CA GLU A 134 14.23 0.99 10.48
C GLU A 134 12.85 1.08 11.14
N ASN A 135 12.47 2.27 11.58
CA ASN A 135 11.11 2.53 12.06
C ASN A 135 10.20 2.90 10.87
N ILE A 136 9.63 1.88 10.23
CA ILE A 136 8.90 2.02 8.97
C ILE A 136 7.51 2.62 9.22
N SER A 137 7.14 3.63 8.43
CA SER A 137 5.82 4.25 8.46
C SER A 137 5.41 4.70 7.06
N SER A 138 4.11 4.94 6.86
CA SER A 138 3.62 5.52 5.61
C SER A 138 4.19 6.91 5.29
N LYS A 139 4.71 7.62 6.30
CA LYS A 139 5.28 8.97 6.15
C LYS A 139 6.72 8.96 5.66
N ASN A 140 7.51 7.95 6.02
CA ASN A 140 8.95 7.90 5.71
C ASN A 140 9.32 6.84 4.68
N ILE A 141 8.36 6.01 4.22
CA ILE A 141 8.64 4.91 3.27
C ILE A 141 9.41 5.37 2.03
N ASN A 142 9.03 6.51 1.45
CA ASN A 142 9.68 7.06 0.26
C ASN A 142 11.11 7.53 0.55
N GLU A 143 11.33 8.10 1.73
CA GLU A 143 12.66 8.54 2.19
C GLU A 143 13.57 7.33 2.41
N LEU A 144 13.05 6.25 3.01
CA LEU A 144 13.78 5.00 3.20
C LEU A 144 14.14 4.34 1.87
N LEU A 145 13.19 4.23 0.94
CA LEU A 145 13.45 3.69 -0.40
C LEU A 145 14.53 4.49 -1.12
N THR A 146 14.51 5.82 -0.99
CA THR A 146 15.53 6.72 -1.55
C THR A 146 16.89 6.55 -0.86
N LYS A 147 16.92 6.50 0.48
CA LYS A 147 18.11 6.32 1.32
C LYS A 147 18.92 5.10 0.87
N TYR A 148 18.23 3.99 0.62
CA TYR A 148 18.85 2.73 0.22
C TYR A 148 19.00 2.56 -1.30
N ARG A 149 18.76 3.64 -2.08
CA ARG A 149 18.87 3.64 -3.55
C ARG A 149 18.07 2.51 -4.18
N THR A 150 16.87 2.27 -3.66
CA THR A 150 15.99 1.21 -4.14
C THR A 150 15.60 1.51 -5.59
N PRO A 151 15.69 0.53 -6.50
CA PRO A 151 15.21 0.71 -7.87
C PRO A 151 13.75 1.12 -7.91
N THR A 152 13.40 1.99 -8.85
CA THR A 152 12.00 2.42 -9.07
C THR A 152 11.12 1.30 -9.61
N ILE A 153 11.73 0.29 -10.24
CA ILE A 153 11.05 -0.90 -10.77
C ILE A 153 11.45 -2.11 -9.94
N LEU A 154 10.48 -2.69 -9.24
CA LEU A 154 10.63 -3.92 -8.46
C LEU A 154 9.87 -5.07 -9.12
N ASP A 155 10.37 -6.29 -8.94
CA ASP A 155 9.64 -7.51 -9.29
C ASP A 155 8.73 -7.97 -8.15
N LEU A 156 9.15 -7.76 -6.89
CA LEU A 156 8.39 -8.11 -5.70
C LEU A 156 8.45 -7.00 -4.64
N LEU A 157 7.30 -6.62 -4.12
CA LEU A 157 7.18 -5.85 -2.90
C LEU A 157 6.34 -6.66 -1.91
N SER A 158 6.96 -7.07 -0.79
CA SER A 158 6.32 -7.77 0.32
C SER A 158 6.24 -6.85 1.54
N ILE A 159 5.12 -6.85 2.25
CA ILE A 159 4.88 -6.01 3.42
C ILE A 159 4.23 -6.87 4.50
N ASP A 160 4.91 -7.02 5.63
CA ASP A 160 4.47 -7.82 6.79
C ASP A 160 4.82 -7.10 8.10
N LEU A 161 4.13 -6.00 8.40
CA LEU A 161 4.44 -5.07 9.51
C LEU A 161 3.51 -5.22 10.71
#